data_AF-X1RIQ7-F1
#
_entry.id   AF-X1RIQ7-F1
#
_cell.length_a   1.000
_cell.length_b   1.000
_cell.length_c   1.000
_cell.angle_alpha   90.00
_cell.angle_beta   90.00
_cell.angle_gamma   90.00
#
_symmetry.space_group_name_H-M   'P 1'
#
loop_
_entity.id
_entity.type
_entity.pdbx_description
1 polymer ?
#
loop_
_entity_poly.entity_id
_entity_poly.type
_entity_poly.pdbx_seq_one_letter_code
_entity_poly.pdbx_strand_id
1 'polypeptide(L)' 'MIAENKEFSLFVLNSLQRHAKGDWGDLSEEDKKENEYSLDRRLRLLSAYEQHGLPKIWIITEADRSVTTILFPEEY' A
#
# COMPACT_ATOMS: atom_id res chain seq x y z
N MET A 1 13.64 -15.00 -0.53
CA MET A 1 13.43 -13.56 -0.88
C MET A 1 12.25 -13.47 -1.85
N ILE A 2 11.53 -12.33 -1.92
CA ILE A 2 10.28 -12.13 -2.71
C ILE A 2 10.31 -12.79 -4.11
N ALA A 3 11.48 -12.87 -4.75
CA ALA A 3 11.73 -13.52 -6.03
C ALA A 3 11.44 -15.05 -6.12
N GLU A 4 11.31 -15.78 -5.00
CA GLU A 4 11.08 -17.25 -5.03
C GLU A 4 9.59 -17.62 -5.02
N ASN A 5 8.70 -16.70 -4.59
CA ASN A 5 7.26 -16.91 -4.61
C ASN A 5 6.61 -15.98 -5.65
N LYS A 6 6.34 -16.53 -6.84
CA LYS A 6 5.71 -15.81 -7.96
C LYS A 6 4.35 -15.22 -7.60
N GLU A 7 3.56 -15.92 -6.79
CA GLU A 7 2.23 -15.48 -6.39
C GLU A 7 2.33 -14.22 -5.51
N PHE A 8 3.22 -14.25 -4.51
CA PHE A 8 3.48 -13.10 -3.65
C PHE A 8 4.06 -11.92 -4.44
N SER A 9 5.00 -12.17 -5.37
CA SER A 9 5.55 -11.13 -6.24
C SER A 9 4.46 -10.45 -7.08
N LEU A 10 3.56 -11.25 -7.69
CA LEU A 10 2.47 -10.71 -8.51
C LEU A 10 1.48 -9.92 -7.66
N PHE A 11 1.15 -10.42 -6.48
CA PHE A 11 0.33 -9.71 -5.51
C PHE A 11 0.93 -8.35 -5.15
N VAL A 12 2.22 -8.28 -4.80
CA VAL A 12 2.91 -7.02 -4.46
C VAL A 12 2.89 -6.04 -5.63
N LEU A 13 3.19 -6.50 -6.86
CA LEU A 13 3.17 -5.64 -8.05
C LEU A 13 1.77 -5.11 -8.37
N ASN A 14 0.74 -5.94 -8.24
CA ASN A 14 -0.65 -5.51 -8.44
C ASN A 14 -1.08 -4.49 -7.38
N SER A 15 -0.72 -4.73 -6.12
CA SER A 15 -0.99 -3.81 -5.00
C SER A 15 -0.32 -2.45 -5.19
N LEU A 16 0.92 -2.42 -5.69
CA LEU A 16 1.60 -1.16 -6.06
C LEU A 16 0.86 -0.41 -7.19
N GLN A 17 0.40 -1.12 -8.22
CA GLN A 17 -0.35 -0.50 -9.32
C GLN A 17 -1.70 0.07 -8.85
N ARG A 18 -2.35 -0.59 -7.88
CA ARG A 18 -3.57 -0.10 -7.25
C ARG A 18 -3.30 1.16 -6.43
N HIS A 19 -2.26 1.16 -5.60
CA HIS A 19 -1.85 2.32 -4.81
C HIS A 19 -1.58 3.55 -5.71
N ALA A 20 -0.85 3.36 -6.80
CA ALA A 20 -0.55 4.42 -7.75
C ALA A 20 -1.79 5.01 -8.46
N LYS A 21 -2.91 4.27 -8.50
CA LYS A 21 -4.18 4.70 -9.08
C LYS A 21 -5.15 5.30 -8.06
N GLY A 22 -4.76 5.41 -6.79
CA GLY A 22 -5.64 5.87 -5.72
C GLY A 22 -6.59 4.81 -5.18
N ASP A 23 -6.37 3.54 -5.50
CA ASP A 23 -7.08 2.45 -4.84
C ASP A 23 -6.37 2.11 -3.55
N TRP A 24 -6.94 2.52 -2.42
CA TRP A 24 -6.34 2.39 -1.10
C TRP A 24 -6.53 1.01 -0.44
N GLY A 25 -7.20 0.09 -1.14
CA GLY A 25 -7.39 -1.29 -0.71
C GLY A 25 -8.26 -1.45 0.55
N ASP A 26 -7.82 -2.32 1.44
CA ASP A 26 -8.51 -2.82 2.62
C ASP A 26 -8.37 -1.89 3.85
N LEU A 27 -8.34 -0.58 3.58
CA LEU A 27 -8.41 0.46 4.61
C LEU A 27 -9.85 0.77 5.02
N SER A 28 -10.01 1.33 6.22
CA SER A 28 -11.29 1.88 6.66
C SER A 28 -11.71 3.06 5.77
N GLU A 29 -13.01 3.36 5.71
CA GLU A 29 -13.49 4.52 4.94
C GLU A 29 -12.94 5.87 5.45
N GLU A 30 -12.58 5.93 6.73
CA GLU A 30 -11.95 7.10 7.35
C GLU A 30 -10.52 7.27 6.86
N ASP A 31 -9.72 6.20 6.85
CA ASP A 31 -8.35 6.22 6.34
C ASP A 31 -8.30 6.50 4.83
N LYS A 32 -9.27 5.98 4.07
CA LYS A 32 -9.39 6.30 2.64
C LYS A 32 -9.63 7.80 2.43
N LYS A 33 -10.50 8.41 3.24
CA LYS A 33 -10.73 9.87 3.18
C LYS A 33 -9.49 10.66 3.59
N GLU A 34 -8.72 10.17 4.56
CA GLU A 34 -7.46 10.79 4.95
C GLU A 34 -6.45 10.77 3.80
N ASN A 35 -6.37 9.68 3.01
CA ASN A 35 -5.55 9.66 1.80
C ASN A 35 -6.00 10.69 0.77
N GLU A 36 -7.30 10.79 0.49
CA GLU A 36 -7.84 11.81 -0.45
C GLU A 36 -7.49 13.22 0.02
N TYR A 37 -7.64 13.50 1.31
CA TYR A 37 -7.25 14.78 1.91
C TYR A 37 -5.73 15.02 1.82
N SER A 38 -4.93 13.96 1.94
CA SER A 38 -3.47 13.97 1.92
C SER A 38 -2.87 14.14 0.52
N LEU A 39 -3.60 13.77 -0.55
CA LEU A 39 -3.14 13.90 -1.94
C LEU A 39 -2.74 15.34 -2.27
N ASP A 40 -3.65 16.30 -2.03
CA ASP A 40 -3.43 17.72 -2.35
C ASP A 40 -2.49 18.41 -1.35
N ARG A 41 -2.33 17.84 -0.16
CA ARG A 41 -1.58 18.45 0.95
C ARG A 41 -0.17 17.91 1.10
N ARG A 42 0.24 17.00 0.22
CA ARG A 42 1.54 16.31 0.28
C ARG A 42 1.79 15.72 1.66
N LEU A 43 0.79 15.03 2.22
CA LEU A 43 0.94 14.24 3.44
C LEU A 43 1.13 12.77 3.08
N ARG A 44 1.63 11.98 4.04
CA ARG A 44 1.90 10.55 3.85
C ARG A 44 0.63 9.82 3.37
N LEU A 45 0.78 8.94 2.40
CA LEU A 45 -0.30 8.06 1.93
C LEU A 45 -0.08 6.65 2.48
N LEU A 46 -1.16 5.97 2.80
CA LEU A 46 -1.15 4.58 3.27
C LEU A 46 -2.09 3.76 2.40
N SER A 47 -1.74 2.52 2.09
CA SER A 47 -2.68 1.54 1.55
C SER A 47 -2.41 0.20 2.17
N ALA A 48 -3.47 -0.59 2.31
CA ALA A 48 -3.40 -1.93 2.85
C ALA A 48 -4.02 -2.90 1.84
N TYR A 49 -3.39 -4.04 1.63
CA TYR A 49 -3.93 -5.06 0.73
C TYR A 49 -3.82 -6.43 1.38
N GLU A 50 -4.89 -7.20 1.23
CA GLU A 50 -4.99 -8.60 1.63
C GLU A 50 -5.36 -9.47 0.44
N GLN A 51 -4.78 -10.66 0.39
CA GLN A 51 -5.16 -11.70 -0.56
C GLN A 51 -5.14 -13.03 0.18
N HIS A 52 -6.19 -13.83 -0.02
CA HIS A 52 -6.31 -15.13 0.65
C HIS A 52 -5.05 -15.98 0.44
N GLY A 53 -4.46 -16.48 1.53
CA GLY A 53 -3.27 -17.33 1.49
C GLY A 53 -1.94 -16.58 1.39
N LEU A 54 -1.97 -15.24 1.32
CA LEU A 54 -0.79 -14.38 1.35
C LEU A 54 -0.82 -13.45 2.57
N PRO A 55 0.35 -13.04 3.08
CA PRO A 55 0.42 -12.08 4.17
C PRO A 55 -0.10 -10.70 3.72
N LYS A 56 -0.80 -10.00 4.62
CA LYS A 56 -1.21 -8.61 4.44
C LYS A 56 0.02 -7.74 4.22
N ILE A 57 -0.05 -6.80 3.28
CA ILE A 57 1.00 -5.81 3.08
C ILE A 57 0.44 -4.39 3.26
N TRP A 58 1.29 -3.50 3.73
CA TRP A 58 1.08 -2.06 3.72
C TRP A 58 2.01 -1.42 2.70
N ILE A 59 1.49 -0.43 1.99
CA ILE A 59 2.24 0.43 1.07
C ILE A 59 2.15 1.85 1.62
N ILE A 60 3.30 2.44 1.93
CA ILE A 60 3.40 3.79 2.47
C ILE A 60 4.18 4.65 1.48
N THR A 61 3.60 5.77 1.08
CA THR A 61 4.30 6.77 0.29
C THR A 61 4.49 8.04 1.12
N GLU A 62 5.74 8.47 1.28
CA GLU A 62 6.08 9.64 2.08
C GLU A 62 5.46 10.93 1.54
N ALA A 63 5.35 11.94 2.42
CA ALA A 63 4.77 13.25 2.15
C ALA A 63 5.30 13.90 0.86
N ASP A 64 6.61 13.83 0.65
CA ASP A 64 7.31 14.38 -0.51
C ASP A 64 7.27 13.48 -1.75
N ARG A 65 6.64 12.30 -1.65
CA ARG A 65 6.55 11.25 -2.68
C ARG A 65 7.92 10.71 -3.13
N SER A 66 8.99 10.93 -2.34
CA SER A 66 10.35 10.50 -2.71
C SER A 66 10.56 9.00 -2.50
N VAL A 67 9.83 8.40 -1.56
CA VAL A 67 9.96 7.00 -1.17
C VAL A 67 8.58 6.37 -1.06
N THR A 68 8.47 5.17 -1.62
CA THR A 68 7.35 4.25 -1.40
C THR A 68 7.91 2.97 -0.79
N THR A 69 7.48 2.67 0.43
CA THR A 69 7.92 1.49 1.19
C THR A 69 6.80 0.48 1.25
N ILE A 70 7.14 -0.79 1.06
CA ILE A 70 6.24 -1.93 1.22
C ILE A 70 6.72 -2.71 2.44
N LEU A 71 5.83 -2.96 3.38
CA LEU A 71 6.13 -3.63 4.64
C LEU A 71 4.95 -4.46 5.12
N PHE A 72 5.21 -5.43 5.98
CA PHE A 72 4.18 -6.16 6.70
C PHE A 72 3.66 -5.32 7.89
N PRO A 73 2.39 -5.45 8.30
CA PRO A 73 1.84 -4.69 9.43
C PRO A 73 2.64 -4.81 10.74
N GLU A 74 3.36 -5.91 10.92
CA GLU A 74 4.20 -6.20 12.09
C GLU A 74 5.56 -5.50 12.06
N GLU A 75 5.97 -4.96 10.90
CA GLU A 75 7.23 -4.22 10.71
C GLU A 75 7.06 -2.71 10.94
N TYR A 76 5.84 -2.27 11.22
CA TYR A 76 5.49 -0.88 11.53
C TYR A 76 5.29 -0.69 13.03
#